data_AF-A0A2I1D4F9-F1
#
_entry.id   AF-A0A2I1D4F9-F1
#
_cell.length_a   1.000
_cell.length_b   1.000
_cell.length_c   1.000
_cell.angle_alpha   90.00
_cell.angle_beta   90.00
_cell.angle_gamma   90.00
#
_symmetry.space_group_name_H-M   'P 1'
#
loop_
_entity.id
_entity.type
_entity.pdbx_description
1 polymer ?
#
loop_
_entity_poly.entity_id
_entity_poly.type
_entity_poly.pdbx_seq_one_letter_code
_entity_poly.pdbx_strand_id
1 'polypeptide(L)'
;MHLSPSLLLPLLSLLTTTSANVEKTIFLAPSPVLVPALTPNLDDLGLQRLSPSSSYLRTQLNASFPTTHDDPTSDPTTDHSNRDTGTDTWYFLENLTPGQRYEVRLCWLATQPTKFTLTTHHPHTTISTPALLTSLTLYSSLLLSTQPPKPLAAPLIPDSASSSSFAPHDPTLTSDSVLFLRVRAEADYYSLDQELMRSVPPVVVDVVLDPYLGNVFPRSLVRTAGWVVLVAGLAAGLRAGWLGRWGGWLLY
;
A
#
# COMPACT_ATOMS: atom_id res chain seq x y z
N MET A 1 -28.38 -22.85 23.33
CA MET A 1 -27.08 -22.27 23.72
C MET A 1 -27.29 -20.78 23.97
N HIS A 2 -27.52 -20.36 25.21
CA HIS A 2 -27.68 -18.94 25.54
C HIS A 2 -26.29 -18.32 25.73
N LEU A 3 -25.84 -17.52 24.76
CA LEU A 3 -24.68 -16.66 24.96
C LEU A 3 -25.01 -15.67 26.08
N SER A 4 -24.26 -15.73 27.18
CA SER A 4 -24.41 -14.81 28.31
C SER A 4 -24.19 -13.36 27.83
N PRO A 5 -25.10 -12.41 28.12
CA PRO A 5 -24.96 -11.01 27.72
C PRO A 5 -23.71 -10.35 28.32
N SER A 6 -23.10 -10.95 29.35
CA SER A 6 -21.84 -10.49 29.94
C SER A 6 -20.63 -10.63 29.01
N LEU A 7 -20.66 -11.53 28.02
CA LEU A 7 -19.58 -11.69 27.04
C LEU A 7 -19.69 -10.71 25.85
N LEU A 8 -20.88 -10.16 25.59
CA LEU A 8 -21.13 -9.24 24.48
C LEU A 8 -20.55 -7.84 24.73
N LEU A 9 -20.61 -7.35 25.97
CA LEU A 9 -20.08 -6.03 26.33
C LEU A 9 -18.58 -5.83 26.01
N PRO A 10 -17.66 -6.74 26.41
CA PRO A 10 -16.26 -6.60 26.03
C PRO A 10 -16.10 -6.72 24.51
N LEU A 11 -16.84 -7.57 23.83
CA LEU A 11 -16.77 -7.69 22.37
C LEU A 11 -17.16 -6.37 21.68
N LEU A 12 -18.18 -5.66 22.17
CA LEU A 12 -18.57 -4.33 21.67
C LEU A 12 -17.47 -3.28 21.88
N SER A 13 -16.70 -3.35 22.97
CA SER A 13 -15.58 -2.43 23.20
C SER A 13 -14.39 -2.62 22.24
N LEU A 14 -14.30 -3.77 21.55
CA LEU A 14 -13.30 -4.00 20.50
C LEU A 14 -13.68 -3.38 19.14
N LEU A 15 -14.91 -2.87 18.97
CA LEU A 15 -15.38 -2.26 17.72
C LEU A 15 -15.01 -0.77 17.57
N THR A 16 -14.10 -0.25 18.39
CA THR A 16 -13.67 1.15 18.27
C THR A 16 -12.89 1.37 16.98
N THR A 17 -13.28 2.40 16.22
CA THR A 17 -12.54 2.81 15.03
C THR A 17 -11.30 3.57 15.48
N THR A 18 -10.12 3.04 15.20
CA THR A 18 -8.86 3.75 15.43
C THR A 18 -8.52 4.52 14.16
N SER A 19 -8.42 5.84 14.24
CA SER A 19 -7.75 6.59 13.19
C SER A 19 -6.24 6.40 13.37
N ALA A 20 -5.56 6.02 12.31
CA ALA A 20 -4.11 5.91 12.27
C ALA A 20 -3.64 6.54 10.96
N ASN A 21 -2.37 6.94 10.90
CA ASN A 21 -1.74 7.47 9.69
C ASN A 21 -1.43 6.31 8.74
N VAL A 22 -2.50 5.73 8.22
CA VAL A 22 -2.49 4.67 7.24
C VAL A 22 -3.60 4.91 6.24
N GLU A 23 -3.25 4.83 4.96
CA GLU A 23 -4.18 4.86 3.85
C GLU A 23 -4.13 3.48 3.20
N LYS A 24 -5.28 2.97 2.75
CA LYS A 24 -5.36 1.61 2.24
C LYS A 24 -6.29 1.47 1.07
N THR A 25 -5.93 0.57 0.16
CA THR A 25 -6.80 0.15 -0.94
C THR A 25 -6.82 -1.38 -1.01
N ILE A 26 -7.97 -1.93 -1.39
CA ILE A 26 -8.21 -3.37 -1.49
C ILE A 26 -8.63 -3.68 -2.92
N PHE A 27 -8.04 -4.70 -3.51
CA PHE A 27 -8.38 -5.13 -4.86
C PHE A 27 -8.34 -6.66 -4.98
N LEU A 28 -8.94 -7.16 -6.05
CA LEU A 28 -8.79 -8.55 -6.48
C LEU A 28 -7.74 -8.59 -7.59
N ALA A 29 -6.78 -9.50 -7.45
CA ALA A 29 -5.78 -9.71 -8.47
C ALA A 29 -6.44 -10.19 -9.78
N PRO A 30 -6.14 -9.55 -10.92
CA PRO A 30 -6.75 -9.91 -12.20
C PRO A 30 -6.40 -11.32 -12.64
N SER A 31 -7.21 -11.88 -13.54
CA SER A 31 -6.75 -13.00 -14.36
C SER A 31 -5.50 -12.58 -15.14
N PRO A 32 -4.51 -13.46 -15.31
CA PRO A 32 -3.34 -13.14 -16.10
C PRO A 32 -3.76 -12.80 -17.52
N VAL A 33 -3.25 -11.68 -18.03
CA VAL A 33 -3.45 -11.30 -19.42
C VAL A 33 -2.16 -11.63 -20.14
N LEU A 34 -2.24 -12.32 -21.27
CA LEU A 34 -1.11 -12.47 -22.18
C LEU A 34 -0.74 -11.06 -22.65
N VAL A 35 0.24 -10.43 -22.02
CA VAL A 35 0.73 -9.11 -22.45
C VAL A 35 1.48 -9.35 -23.77
N PRO A 36 1.01 -8.83 -24.91
CA PRO A 36 1.72 -8.98 -26.16
C PRO A 36 3.09 -8.30 -26.02
N ALA A 37 4.17 -8.97 -26.44
CA ALA A 37 5.55 -8.47 -26.43
C ALA A 37 5.79 -7.18 -27.27
N LEU A 38 4.72 -6.53 -27.74
CA LEU A 38 4.72 -5.30 -28.53
C LEU A 38 4.62 -4.02 -27.68
N THR A 39 4.43 -4.12 -26.37
CA THR A 39 4.63 -3.00 -25.45
C THR A 39 6.13 -2.88 -25.16
N PRO A 40 6.71 -1.66 -25.07
CA PRO A 40 8.03 -1.51 -24.45
C PRO A 40 8.02 -2.28 -23.14
N ASN A 41 9.10 -2.99 -22.83
CA ASN A 41 9.10 -3.91 -21.70
C ASN A 41 8.64 -3.11 -20.48
N LEU A 42 7.64 -3.57 -19.74
CA LEU A 42 7.12 -2.83 -18.57
C LEU A 42 8.26 -2.56 -17.55
N ASP A 43 9.33 -3.34 -17.64
CA ASP A 43 10.62 -3.15 -16.99
C ASP A 43 11.31 -1.81 -17.34
N ASP A 44 11.13 -1.29 -18.56
CA ASP A 44 11.74 -0.05 -19.06
C ASP A 44 11.19 1.20 -18.37
N LEU A 45 10.02 1.11 -17.71
CA LEU A 45 9.42 2.23 -16.99
C LEU A 45 10.18 2.60 -15.70
N GLY A 46 11.09 1.73 -15.23
CA GLY A 46 11.89 1.99 -14.02
C GLY A 46 11.09 2.03 -12.71
N LEU A 47 9.84 1.57 -12.72
CA LEU A 47 8.97 1.60 -11.55
C LEU A 47 9.45 0.63 -10.48
N GLN A 48 9.34 1.04 -9.22
CA GLN A 48 9.56 0.15 -8.08
C GLN A 48 8.46 -0.93 -8.03
N ARG A 49 8.86 -2.14 -7.69
CA ARG A 49 8.03 -3.34 -7.79
C ARG A 49 7.65 -3.89 -6.42
N LEU A 50 6.40 -4.33 -6.31
CA LEU A 50 5.87 -5.03 -5.14
C LEU A 50 5.27 -6.36 -5.60
N SER A 51 5.59 -7.41 -4.86
CA SER A 51 5.09 -8.76 -5.11
C SER A 51 4.79 -9.46 -3.79
N PRO A 52 4.08 -10.60 -3.78
CA PRO A 52 3.85 -11.32 -2.52
C PRO A 52 5.13 -11.78 -1.82
N SER A 53 6.24 -11.95 -2.56
CA SER A 53 7.56 -12.30 -2.02
C SER A 53 8.36 -11.06 -1.56
N SER A 54 8.18 -9.92 -2.22
CA SER A 54 8.74 -8.62 -1.84
C SER A 54 7.60 -7.63 -1.55
N SER A 55 6.92 -7.87 -0.43
CA SER A 55 5.67 -7.20 -0.08
C SER A 55 5.83 -5.90 0.70
N TYR A 56 7.06 -5.48 1.00
CA TYR A 56 7.35 -4.31 1.82
C TYR A 56 8.38 -3.42 1.14
N LEU A 57 8.13 -2.11 1.18
CA LEU A 57 8.99 -1.10 0.57
C LEU A 57 8.95 0.19 1.39
N ARG A 58 10.11 0.64 1.88
CA ARG A 58 10.28 1.95 2.51
C ARG A 58 10.83 2.95 1.51
N THR A 59 10.15 4.09 1.36
CA THR A 59 10.49 5.08 0.34
C THR A 59 10.11 6.50 0.79
N GLN A 60 10.45 7.50 -0.01
CA GLN A 60 10.08 8.90 0.19
C GLN A 60 9.17 9.37 -0.94
N LEU A 61 8.02 9.92 -0.60
CA LEU A 61 7.06 10.46 -1.55
C LEU A 61 7.09 11.97 -1.55
N ASN A 62 7.27 12.55 -2.73
CA ASN A 62 7.02 13.98 -2.91
C ASN A 62 5.52 14.23 -2.76
N ALA A 63 5.18 15.33 -2.09
CA ALA A 63 3.83 15.81 -1.96
C ALA A 63 3.76 17.25 -2.49
N SER A 64 2.57 17.68 -2.87
CA SER A 64 2.32 19.07 -3.25
C SER A 64 1.01 19.54 -2.62
N PHE A 65 0.88 20.85 -2.43
CA PHE A 65 -0.40 21.39 -1.97
C PHE A 65 -1.46 21.20 -3.05
N PRO A 66 -2.73 20.96 -2.66
CA PRO A 66 -3.83 21.01 -3.60
C PRO A 66 -3.87 22.40 -4.22
N THR A 67 -3.99 22.49 -5.54
CA THR A 67 -4.24 23.76 -6.22
C THR A 67 -5.65 24.23 -5.85
N THR A 68 -5.75 25.21 -4.94
CA THR A 68 -7.03 25.76 -4.50
C THR A 68 -7.75 26.43 -5.66
N HIS A 69 -9.07 26.30 -5.64
CA HIS A 69 -10.10 26.85 -6.52
C HIS A 69 -10.00 28.35 -6.90
N ASP A 70 -9.07 29.10 -6.32
CA ASP A 70 -8.93 30.55 -6.48
C ASP A 70 -7.95 30.94 -7.59
N ASP A 71 -7.78 30.10 -8.61
CA ASP A 71 -7.19 30.58 -9.86
C ASP A 71 -8.27 31.33 -10.65
N PRO A 72 -8.23 32.67 -10.72
CA PRO A 72 -9.27 33.48 -11.38
C PRO A 72 -9.36 33.23 -12.89
N THR A 73 -8.46 32.42 -13.46
CA THR A 73 -8.46 31.99 -14.86
C THR A 73 -9.17 30.66 -15.13
N SER A 74 -9.64 29.95 -14.10
CA SER A 74 -10.33 28.67 -14.30
C SER A 74 -11.82 28.85 -14.66
N ASP A 75 -12.21 28.36 -15.85
CA ASP A 75 -13.57 28.48 -16.38
C ASP A 75 -14.58 27.73 -15.47
N PRO A 76 -15.64 28.39 -14.97
CA PRO A 76 -16.65 27.79 -14.08
C PRO A 76 -17.47 26.67 -14.72
N THR A 77 -17.33 26.42 -16.03
CA THR A 77 -18.04 25.34 -16.75
C THR A 77 -17.28 24.01 -16.82
N THR A 78 -16.04 23.94 -16.31
CA THR A 78 -15.20 22.74 -16.40
C THR A 78 -15.61 21.70 -15.35
N ASP A 79 -16.04 20.51 -15.80
CA ASP A 79 -16.39 19.37 -14.95
C ASP A 79 -15.30 19.09 -13.88
N HIS A 80 -15.70 19.23 -12.63
CA HIS A 80 -14.86 19.19 -11.44
C HIS A 80 -14.41 17.78 -11.03
N SER A 81 -14.77 16.76 -11.82
CA SER A 81 -14.51 15.35 -11.52
C SER A 81 -13.04 14.92 -11.72
N ASN A 82 -12.23 15.71 -12.43
CA ASN A 82 -10.81 15.42 -12.71
C ASN A 82 -9.89 16.58 -12.28
N ARG A 83 -9.81 16.85 -10.98
CA ARG A 83 -8.89 17.84 -10.40
C ARG A 83 -7.55 17.17 -10.06
N ASP A 84 -6.49 17.60 -10.72
CA ASP A 84 -5.11 17.16 -10.51
C ASP A 84 -4.51 17.85 -9.27
N THR A 85 -4.94 17.42 -8.10
CA THR A 85 -4.34 17.82 -6.82
C THR A 85 -3.28 16.81 -6.39
N GLY A 86 -2.18 17.27 -5.78
CA GLY A 86 -1.13 16.41 -5.25
C GLY A 86 -0.10 15.91 -6.27
N THR A 87 0.87 15.15 -5.78
CA THR A 87 1.94 14.56 -6.60
C THR A 87 1.71 13.06 -6.77
N ASP A 88 1.77 12.58 -8.01
CA ASP A 88 1.59 11.16 -8.33
C ASP A 88 2.90 10.39 -8.25
N THR A 89 2.83 9.22 -7.64
CA THR A 89 3.89 8.20 -7.60
C THR A 89 3.30 6.87 -8.06
N TRP A 90 4.03 6.16 -8.92
CA TRP A 90 3.56 4.90 -9.49
C TRP A 90 4.44 3.71 -9.06
N TYR A 91 3.78 2.58 -8.81
CA TYR A 91 4.40 1.29 -8.51
C TYR A 91 3.83 0.20 -9.42
N PHE A 92 4.61 -0.85 -9.63
CA PHE A 92 4.20 -2.03 -10.36
C PHE A 92 3.95 -3.19 -9.39
N LEU A 93 2.73 -3.72 -9.41
CA LEU A 93 2.34 -4.89 -8.63
C LEU A 93 2.41 -6.12 -9.55
N GLU A 94 3.23 -7.10 -9.17
CA GLU A 94 3.52 -8.27 -10.01
C GLU A 94 3.44 -9.58 -9.24
N ASN A 95 3.43 -10.69 -9.98
CA ASN A 95 3.36 -12.05 -9.43
C ASN A 95 2.19 -12.23 -8.46
N LEU A 96 1.05 -11.59 -8.74
CA LEU A 96 -0.15 -11.73 -7.93
C LEU A 96 -0.83 -13.07 -8.22
N THR A 97 -1.51 -13.64 -7.24
CA THR A 97 -2.31 -14.85 -7.45
C THR A 97 -3.68 -14.45 -8.00
N PRO A 98 -4.09 -14.87 -9.20
CA PRO A 98 -5.38 -14.51 -9.78
C PRO A 98 -6.56 -14.82 -8.86
N GLY A 99 -7.49 -13.87 -8.72
CA GLY A 99 -8.67 -14.02 -7.86
C GLY A 99 -8.39 -13.93 -6.35
N GLN A 100 -7.13 -13.79 -5.94
CA GLN A 100 -6.79 -13.49 -4.55
C GLN A 100 -7.00 -12.00 -4.27
N ARG A 101 -7.56 -11.72 -3.09
CA ARG A 101 -7.71 -10.36 -2.57
C ARG A 101 -6.40 -9.91 -1.93
N TYR A 102 -6.01 -8.68 -2.22
CA TYR A 102 -4.86 -8.02 -1.63
C TYR A 102 -5.28 -6.68 -1.04
N GLU A 103 -4.59 -6.26 0.01
CA GLU A 103 -4.65 -4.90 0.54
C GLU A 103 -3.28 -4.26 0.42
N VAL A 104 -3.22 -3.08 -0.15
CA VAL A 104 -2.02 -2.23 -0.08
C VAL A 104 -2.24 -1.22 1.02
N ARG A 105 -1.28 -1.12 1.93
CA ARG A 105 -1.23 -0.14 3.02
C ARG A 105 -0.09 0.82 2.78
N LEU A 106 -0.36 2.09 2.95
CA LEU A 106 0.63 3.15 3.01
C LEU A 106 0.65 3.70 4.43
N CYS A 107 1.76 3.55 5.16
CA CYS A 107 1.91 4.06 6.52
C CYS A 107 2.91 5.22 6.53
N TRP A 108 2.66 6.28 7.31
CA TRP A 108 3.56 7.43 7.43
C TRP A 108 3.61 8.00 8.85
N LEU A 109 4.59 8.88 9.09
CA LEU A 109 4.78 9.54 10.38
C LEU A 109 3.71 10.59 10.65
N ALA A 110 3.25 10.68 11.91
CA ALA A 110 2.28 11.68 12.35
C ALA A 110 2.78 13.13 12.31
N THR A 111 4.09 13.32 12.23
CA THR A 111 4.73 14.65 12.30
C THR A 111 4.64 15.41 10.98
N GLN A 112 4.18 14.78 9.90
CA GLN A 112 4.07 15.39 8.58
C GLN A 112 2.65 15.17 8.05
N PRO A 113 1.72 16.11 8.31
CA PRO A 113 0.35 16.01 7.84
C PRO A 113 0.32 15.91 6.31
N THR A 114 -0.15 14.78 5.81
CA THR A 114 -0.22 14.50 4.37
C THR A 114 -1.41 13.61 4.14
N LYS A 115 -2.20 13.97 3.14
CA LYS A 115 -3.34 13.20 2.67
C LYS A 115 -2.89 12.36 1.49
N PHE A 116 -3.08 11.06 1.60
CA PHE A 116 -2.76 10.12 0.54
C PHE A 116 -4.02 9.56 -0.10
N THR A 117 -3.93 9.21 -1.38
CA THR A 117 -4.98 8.46 -2.09
C THR A 117 -4.34 7.34 -2.88
N LEU A 118 -4.86 6.12 -2.72
CA LEU A 118 -4.33 4.91 -3.34
C LEU A 118 -5.34 4.33 -4.34
N THR A 119 -4.95 4.23 -5.62
CA THR A 119 -5.79 3.62 -6.66
C THR A 119 -5.01 2.57 -7.44
N THR A 120 -5.68 1.48 -7.81
CA THR A 120 -5.10 0.44 -8.66
C THR A 120 -5.71 0.48 -10.05
N HIS A 121 -4.87 0.23 -11.05
CA HIS A 121 -5.25 0.33 -12.45
C HIS A 121 -4.72 -0.88 -13.24
N HIS A 122 -5.55 -1.40 -14.14
CA HIS A 122 -5.09 -2.40 -15.10
C HIS A 122 -4.12 -1.76 -16.12
N PRO A 123 -3.12 -2.49 -16.61
CA PRO A 123 -2.20 -1.96 -17.62
C PRO A 123 -2.92 -1.42 -18.86
N HIS A 124 -3.87 -2.19 -19.40
CA HIS A 124 -4.65 -1.78 -20.56
C HIS A 124 -5.41 -0.46 -20.32
N THR A 125 -6.09 -0.33 -19.17
CA THR A 125 -6.84 0.88 -18.81
C THR A 125 -5.91 2.08 -18.62
N THR A 126 -4.73 1.86 -18.04
CA THR A 126 -3.74 2.92 -17.80
C THR A 126 -3.22 3.49 -19.11
N ILE A 127 -2.92 2.63 -20.08
CA ILE A 127 -2.43 3.03 -21.41
C ILE A 127 -3.56 3.67 -22.24
N SER A 128 -4.78 3.15 -22.12
CA SER A 128 -5.93 3.65 -22.89
C SER A 128 -6.47 4.98 -22.35
N THR A 129 -6.16 5.36 -21.11
CA THR A 129 -6.66 6.58 -20.47
C THR A 129 -5.59 7.68 -20.54
N PRO A 130 -5.79 8.76 -21.32
CA PRO A 130 -4.74 9.76 -21.55
C PRO A 130 -4.18 10.39 -20.27
N ALA A 131 -5.03 10.69 -19.29
CA ALA A 131 -4.61 11.27 -18.01
C ALA A 131 -3.72 10.33 -17.18
N LEU A 132 -4.04 9.04 -17.14
CA LEU A 132 -3.24 8.04 -16.41
C LEU A 132 -1.92 7.78 -17.13
N LEU A 133 -1.94 7.65 -18.45
CA LEU A 133 -0.72 7.48 -19.24
C LEU A 133 0.22 8.68 -19.11
N THR A 134 -0.31 9.90 -19.12
CA THR A 134 0.47 11.12 -18.99
C THR A 134 1.15 11.18 -17.62
N SER A 135 0.41 10.98 -16.54
CA SER A 135 0.97 10.98 -15.17
C SER A 135 1.99 9.86 -14.96
N LEU A 136 1.75 8.65 -15.49
CA LEU A 136 2.71 7.54 -15.46
C LEU A 136 4.01 7.87 -16.20
N THR A 137 3.90 8.43 -17.41
CA THR A 137 5.05 8.75 -18.26
C THR A 137 5.88 9.88 -17.63
N LEU A 138 5.23 10.92 -17.09
CA LEU A 138 5.90 11.99 -16.37
C LEU A 138 6.69 11.42 -15.19
N TYR A 139 6.06 10.61 -14.35
CA TYR A 139 6.73 9.99 -13.21
C TYR A 139 7.91 9.10 -13.64
N SER A 140 7.71 8.25 -14.65
CA SER A 140 8.77 7.38 -15.19
C SER A 140 9.97 8.18 -15.73
N SER A 141 9.71 9.27 -16.46
CA SER A 141 10.77 10.14 -17.00
C SER A 141 11.59 10.82 -15.89
N LEU A 142 10.93 11.25 -14.81
CA LEU A 142 11.61 11.85 -13.64
C LEU A 142 12.50 10.83 -12.94
N LEU A 143 12.01 9.60 -12.74
CA LEU A 143 12.80 8.51 -12.16
C LEU A 143 14.04 8.21 -13.02
N LEU A 144 13.86 8.04 -14.32
CA LEU A 144 14.95 7.71 -15.24
C LEU A 144 16.00 8.83 -15.32
N SER A 145 15.59 10.10 -15.16
CA SER A 145 16.52 11.24 -15.10
C SER A 145 17.28 11.34 -13.78
N THR A 146 16.75 10.79 -12.69
CA THR A 146 17.33 10.88 -11.34
C THR A 146 18.20 9.67 -11.01
N GLN A 147 18.03 8.57 -11.73
CA GLN A 147 18.80 7.35 -11.53
C GLN A 147 20.24 7.52 -12.06
N PRO A 148 21.29 7.23 -11.26
CA PRO A 148 22.64 7.22 -11.79
C PRO A 148 22.76 6.16 -12.89
N PRO A 149 23.60 6.37 -13.93
CA PRO A 149 23.81 5.38 -14.97
C PRO A 149 24.20 4.06 -14.32
N LYS A 150 23.42 3.00 -14.58
CA LYS A 150 23.76 1.63 -14.21
C LYS A 150 25.18 1.39 -14.74
N PRO A 151 26.19 1.15 -13.89
CA PRO A 151 27.54 0.93 -14.39
C PRO A 151 27.51 -0.23 -15.38
N LEU A 152 27.92 0.05 -16.62
CA LEU A 152 28.19 -0.97 -17.62
C LEU A 152 29.08 -2.02 -16.96
N ALA A 153 28.65 -3.28 -17.04
CA ALA A 153 29.27 -4.41 -16.40
C ALA A 153 30.80 -4.35 -16.47
N ALA A 154 31.45 -4.27 -15.32
CA ALA A 154 32.86 -4.63 -15.20
C ALA A 154 32.99 -6.14 -15.45
N PRO A 155 34.14 -6.62 -15.99
CA PRO A 155 34.29 -8.01 -16.39
C PRO A 155 34.10 -8.98 -15.21
N LEU A 156 33.39 -10.06 -15.49
CA LEU A 156 33.02 -11.15 -14.60
C LEU A 156 34.19 -11.67 -13.74
N ILE A 157 34.03 -11.61 -12.42
CA ILE A 157 34.72 -12.49 -11.47
C ILE A 157 33.60 -13.26 -10.74
N PRO A 158 33.50 -14.60 -10.87
CA PRO A 158 32.47 -15.38 -10.21
C PRO A 158 32.90 -15.71 -8.79
N ASP A 159 32.54 -14.86 -7.82
CA ASP A 159 32.61 -15.21 -6.41
C ASP A 159 31.24 -15.66 -5.90
N SER A 160 31.24 -16.88 -5.36
CA SER A 160 30.08 -17.65 -4.95
C SER A 160 29.55 -17.19 -3.58
N ALA A 161 28.33 -16.62 -3.54
CA ALA A 161 27.31 -16.81 -2.50
C ALA A 161 26.08 -15.92 -2.79
N SER A 162 24.88 -16.47 -2.56
CA SER A 162 23.54 -15.86 -2.76
C SER A 162 22.95 -15.86 -4.18
N SER A 163 22.94 -17.04 -4.81
CA SER A 163 22.06 -17.33 -5.94
C SER A 163 20.61 -17.49 -5.45
N SER A 164 19.84 -16.39 -5.43
CA SER A 164 18.39 -16.49 -5.65
C SER A 164 18.19 -16.97 -7.09
N SER A 165 17.49 -18.09 -7.23
CA SER A 165 17.23 -18.80 -8.48
C SER A 165 16.68 -17.90 -9.59
N PHE A 166 17.56 -17.39 -10.45
CA PHE A 166 17.22 -17.07 -11.83
C PHE A 166 17.23 -18.38 -12.61
N ALA A 167 16.07 -19.03 -12.70
CA ALA A 167 15.85 -19.94 -13.81
C ALA A 167 15.88 -19.12 -15.11
N PRO A 168 16.41 -19.64 -16.22
CA PRO A 168 16.27 -18.99 -17.52
C PRO A 168 14.79 -19.07 -17.89
N HIS A 169 14.06 -17.95 -17.78
CA HIS A 169 12.71 -17.89 -18.32
C HIS A 169 12.79 -17.85 -19.84
N ASP A 170 12.31 -18.92 -20.46
CA ASP A 170 11.93 -18.99 -21.86
C ASP A 170 11.04 -17.77 -22.20
N PRO A 171 11.36 -16.94 -23.22
CA PRO A 171 10.63 -15.70 -23.53
C PRO A 171 9.21 -15.93 -24.09
N THR A 172 8.64 -17.13 -23.94
CA THR A 172 7.30 -17.44 -24.42
C THR A 172 6.27 -17.26 -23.29
N LEU A 173 5.63 -16.08 -23.27
CA LEU A 173 4.35 -15.80 -22.60
C LEU A 173 4.33 -16.01 -21.08
N THR A 174 4.91 -15.08 -20.32
CA THR A 174 4.61 -14.95 -18.88
C THR A 174 3.19 -14.38 -18.71
N SER A 175 2.24 -15.26 -18.44
CA SER A 175 0.90 -14.92 -17.95
C SER A 175 1.01 -14.50 -16.49
N ASP A 176 1.37 -13.24 -16.22
CA ASP A 176 1.40 -12.71 -14.86
C ASP A 176 0.17 -11.85 -14.55
N SER A 177 -0.34 -12.01 -13.34
CA SER A 177 -1.37 -11.12 -12.80
C SER A 177 -0.69 -9.85 -12.29
N VAL A 178 -0.94 -8.74 -13.00
CA VAL A 178 -0.25 -7.47 -12.79
C VAL A 178 -1.22 -6.29 -12.66
N LEU A 179 -0.82 -5.29 -11.88
CA LEU A 179 -1.55 -4.03 -11.71
C LEU A 179 -0.56 -2.88 -11.54
N PHE A 180 -0.97 -1.69 -11.94
CA PHE A 180 -0.32 -0.46 -11.51
C PHE A 180 -0.98 0.05 -10.23
N LEU A 181 -0.16 0.52 -9.29
CA LEU A 181 -0.60 1.24 -8.11
C LEU A 181 -0.19 2.71 -8.28
N ARG A 182 -1.18 3.61 -8.23
CA ARG A 182 -0.99 5.05 -8.17
C ARG A 182 -1.18 5.51 -6.72
N VAL A 183 -0.19 6.22 -6.21
CA VAL A 183 -0.23 6.91 -4.92
C VAL A 183 -0.18 8.39 -5.17
N ARG A 184 -1.21 9.11 -4.75
CA ARG A 184 -1.29 10.57 -4.84
C ARG A 184 -1.07 11.16 -3.45
N ALA A 185 -0.13 12.09 -3.34
CA ALA A 185 0.28 12.69 -2.07
C ALA A 185 0.00 14.21 -2.07
N GLU A 186 -0.83 14.64 -1.13
CA GLU A 186 -1.23 16.04 -0.94
C GLU A 186 -0.76 16.53 0.44
N ALA A 187 -0.07 17.66 0.48
CA ALA A 187 0.29 18.28 1.76
C ALA A 187 -0.97 18.83 2.45
N ASP A 188 -1.18 18.47 3.71
CA ASP A 188 -2.40 18.80 4.48
C ASP A 188 -2.06 19.61 5.74
N TYR A 189 -1.36 20.72 5.55
CA TYR A 189 -1.02 21.66 6.62
C TYR A 189 -0.94 23.09 6.08
N TYR A 190 -0.97 24.08 6.97
CA TYR A 190 -0.68 25.47 6.64
C TYR A 190 0.45 25.96 7.52
N SER A 191 1.37 26.73 6.95
CA SER A 191 2.52 27.29 7.68
C SER A 191 2.67 28.78 7.35
N LEU A 192 3.23 29.54 8.28
CA LEU A 192 3.65 30.92 8.02
C LEU A 192 4.98 30.96 7.24
N ASP A 193 5.72 29.86 7.26
CA ASP A 193 6.92 29.69 6.46
C ASP A 193 6.55 29.46 4.99
N GLN A 194 6.79 30.49 4.18
CA GLN A 194 6.50 30.47 2.75
C GLN A 194 7.36 29.45 1.99
N GLU A 195 8.58 29.17 2.45
CA GLU A 195 9.43 28.16 1.79
C GLU A 195 8.83 26.77 1.98
N LEU A 196 8.38 26.46 3.20
CA LEU A 196 7.71 25.21 3.51
C LEU A 196 6.38 25.03 2.75
N MET A 197 5.72 26.15 2.40
CA MET A 197 4.52 26.13 1.56
C MET A 197 4.83 26.03 0.05
N ARG A 198 5.98 26.50 -0.41
CA ARG A 198 6.38 26.43 -1.83
C ARG A 198 7.02 25.09 -2.18
N SER A 199 7.87 24.57 -1.31
CA SER A 199 8.56 23.29 -1.49
C SER A 199 8.26 22.37 -0.31
N VAL A 200 7.31 21.47 -0.52
CA VAL A 200 6.93 20.49 0.50
C VAL A 200 8.06 19.46 0.64
N PRO A 201 8.54 19.18 1.86
CA PRO A 201 9.53 18.14 2.06
C PRO A 201 8.93 16.76 1.73
N PRO A 202 9.73 15.81 1.18
CA PRO A 202 9.26 14.45 0.94
C PRO A 202 8.81 13.75 2.23
N VAL A 203 7.81 12.88 2.12
CA VAL A 203 7.24 12.12 3.23
C VAL A 203 7.81 10.71 3.23
N VAL A 204 8.40 10.28 4.33
CA VAL A 204 8.84 8.88 4.49
C VAL A 204 7.62 7.99 4.69
N VAL A 205 7.46 7.00 3.83
CA VAL A 205 6.34 6.07 3.85
C VAL A 205 6.79 4.62 3.79
N ASP A 206 5.97 3.75 4.36
CA ASP A 206 6.05 2.30 4.23
C ASP A 206 4.89 1.81 3.36
N VAL A 207 5.20 1.26 2.19
CA VAL A 207 4.23 0.60 1.30
C VAL A 207 4.25 -0.89 1.59
N VAL A 208 3.08 -1.47 1.90
CA VAL A 208 2.95 -2.89 2.24
C VAL A 208 1.85 -3.54 1.41
N LEU A 209 2.17 -4.63 0.70
CA LEU A 209 1.23 -5.46 -0.05
C LEU A 209 0.87 -6.72 0.76
N ASP A 210 -0.32 -6.77 1.34
CA ASP A 210 -0.75 -7.87 2.21
C ASP A 210 -1.79 -8.77 1.50
N PRO A 211 -1.46 -10.06 1.23
CA PRO A 211 -2.44 -11.01 0.69
C PRO A 211 -3.49 -11.40 1.72
N TYR A 212 -4.73 -11.62 1.29
CA TYR A 212 -5.78 -12.15 2.15
C TYR A 212 -5.69 -13.68 2.23
N LEU A 213 -5.94 -14.23 3.42
CA LEU A 213 -6.22 -15.64 3.61
C LEU A 213 -7.68 -15.92 3.31
N GLY A 214 -7.94 -16.79 2.33
CA GLY A 214 -9.29 -17.16 1.92
C GLY A 214 -10.15 -15.99 1.46
N ASN A 215 -9.53 -14.86 1.04
CA ASN A 215 -10.20 -13.61 0.68
C ASN A 215 -11.04 -12.95 1.80
N VAL A 216 -10.87 -13.37 3.06
CA VAL A 216 -11.60 -12.81 4.21
C VAL A 216 -10.75 -11.85 5.02
N PHE A 217 -9.56 -12.26 5.47
CA PHE A 217 -8.72 -11.46 6.36
C PHE A 217 -7.30 -11.26 5.79
N PRO A 218 -6.68 -10.08 6.01
CA PRO A 218 -5.28 -9.86 5.67
C PRO A 218 -4.37 -10.85 6.42
N ARG A 219 -3.33 -11.35 5.76
CA ARG A 219 -2.43 -12.35 6.34
C ARG A 219 -1.69 -11.81 7.57
N SER A 220 -1.28 -10.55 7.54
CA SER A 220 -0.61 -9.94 8.70
C SER A 220 -1.49 -9.88 9.95
N LEU A 221 -2.82 -9.79 9.79
CA LEU A 221 -3.77 -9.69 10.90
C LEU A 221 -3.83 -10.97 11.73
N VAL A 222 -3.55 -12.13 11.12
CA VAL A 222 -3.61 -13.45 11.78
C VAL A 222 -2.69 -13.50 13.00
N ARG A 223 -1.45 -13.01 12.87
CA ARG A 223 -0.47 -13.03 13.97
C ARG A 223 -0.94 -12.15 15.13
N THR A 224 -1.43 -10.95 14.81
CA THR A 224 -1.92 -10.00 15.81
C THR A 224 -3.16 -10.53 16.52
N ALA A 225 -4.14 -11.04 15.77
CA ALA A 225 -5.36 -11.61 16.33
C ALA A 225 -5.07 -12.84 17.21
N GLY A 226 -4.17 -13.72 16.77
CA GLY A 226 -3.75 -14.89 17.56
C GLY A 226 -3.13 -14.49 18.90
N TRP A 227 -2.28 -13.45 18.90
CA TRP A 227 -1.70 -12.91 20.13
C TRP A 227 -2.76 -12.31 21.07
N VAL A 228 -3.69 -11.53 20.53
CA VAL A 228 -4.79 -10.93 21.30
C VAL A 228 -5.64 -12.02 21.96
N VAL A 229 -6.00 -13.08 21.24
CA VAL A 229 -6.76 -14.20 21.77
C VAL A 229 -6.02 -14.90 22.91
N LEU A 230 -4.71 -15.13 22.75
CA LEU A 230 -3.88 -15.75 23.79
C LEU A 230 -3.87 -14.91 25.07
N VAL A 231 -3.58 -13.60 24.95
CA VAL A 231 -3.51 -12.68 26.10
C VAL A 231 -4.88 -12.56 26.78
N ALA A 232 -5.96 -12.42 26.00
CA ALA A 232 -7.31 -12.34 26.52
C ALA A 232 -7.73 -13.63 27.25
N GLY A 233 -7.36 -14.80 26.71
CA GLY A 233 -7.60 -16.10 27.33
C GLY A 233 -6.89 -16.25 28.67
N LEU A 234 -5.61 -15.87 28.75
CA LEU A 234 -4.85 -15.89 30.00
C LEU A 234 -5.47 -14.94 31.04
N ALA A 235 -5.84 -13.72 30.64
CA ALA A 235 -6.48 -12.75 31.54
C ALA A 235 -7.85 -13.26 32.05
N ALA A 236 -8.64 -13.90 31.19
CA ALA A 236 -9.90 -14.52 31.59
C ALA A 236 -9.69 -15.68 32.58
N GLY A 237 -8.69 -16.55 32.33
CA GLY A 237 -8.33 -17.65 33.22
C GLY A 237 -7.88 -17.17 34.60
N LEU A 238 -7.03 -16.14 34.66
CA LEU A 238 -6.59 -15.53 35.93
C LEU A 238 -7.76 -14.90 36.68
N ARG A 239 -8.66 -14.18 36.00
CA ARG A 239 -9.87 -13.63 36.63
C ARG A 239 -10.77 -14.72 37.20
N ALA A 240 -11.05 -15.77 36.43
CA ALA A 240 -11.84 -16.90 36.89
C ALA A 240 -11.22 -17.59 38.10
N GLY A 241 -9.90 -17.81 38.08
CA GLY A 241 -9.15 -18.37 39.22
C GLY A 241 -9.17 -17.47 40.47
N TRP A 242 -9.11 -16.15 40.28
CA TRP A 242 -9.20 -15.20 41.39
C TRP A 242 -10.61 -15.20 42.00
N LEU A 243 -11.68 -15.06 41.20
CA LEU A 243 -13.06 -15.12 41.71
C LEU A 243 -13.40 -16.46 42.37
N GLY A 244 -12.96 -17.58 41.80
CA GLY A 244 -13.15 -18.90 42.40
C GLY A 244 -12.46 -19.04 43.76
N ARG A 245 -11.31 -18.38 43.94
CA ARG A 245 -10.59 -18.38 45.21
C ARG A 245 -11.29 -17.53 46.28
N TRP A 246 -11.93 -16.41 45.93
CA TRP A 246 -12.68 -15.57 46.89
C TRP A 246 -14.08 -16.12 47.21
N GLY A 247 -14.74 -16.79 46.26
CA GLY A 247 -16.03 -17.46 46.50
C GLY A 247 -15.95 -18.63 47.50
N GLY A 248 -14.77 -19.25 47.63
CA GLY A 248 -14.52 -20.29 48.63
C GLY A 248 -14.42 -19.81 50.08
N TRP A 249 -14.13 -18.52 50.32
CA TRP A 249 -14.03 -17.96 51.69
C TRP A 249 -15.36 -17.42 52.24
N LEU A 250 -16.41 -17.35 51.44
CA LEU A 250 -17.76 -16.92 51.87
C LEU A 250 -18.69 -18.09 52.26
N LEU A 251 -18.20 -19.33 52.19
CA LEU A 251 -18.96 -20.55 52.50
C LEU A 251 -18.42 -21.34 53.71
N TYR A 252 -17.58 -20.71 54.54
CA TYR A 252 -17.14 -21.24 55.84
C TYR A 252 -17.50 -20.30 56.98
#